data_AF-A0A933U2X6-F1
#
_entry.id   AF-A0A933U2X6-F1
#
_cell.length_a   1.000
_cell.length_b   1.000
_cell.length_c   1.000
_cell.angle_alpha   90.00
_cell.angle_beta   90.00
_cell.angle_gamma   90.00
#
_symmetry.space_group_name_H-M   'P 1'
#
loop_
_entity.id
_entity.type
_entity.pdbx_description
1 polymer ?
#
loop_
_entity_poly.entity_id
_entity_poly.type
_entity_poly.pdbx_seq_one_letter_code
_entity_poly.pdbx_strand_id
1 'polypeptide(L)'
;MNCDGYMAHISDFCERKLSPEKVREVEAHVAVCPSCAAFHRTAFEITCREVAELYEYIENTLPPEKRAIFERHFAVCIECKNYLETYRATMRMSADALKPPANDELPSVSEDFVRSILHRRRQG
;
A
#
# COMPACT_ATOMS: atom_id res chain seq x y z
N MET A 1 -9.97 -26.86 10.65
CA MET A 1 -9.52 -27.29 9.32
C MET A 1 -8.06 -27.76 9.40
N ASN A 2 -7.63 -28.68 8.52
CA ASN A 2 -6.23 -29.11 8.38
C ASN A 2 -5.51 -28.34 7.24
N CYS A 3 -4.22 -28.61 7.01
CA CYS A 3 -3.44 -27.89 6.00
C CYS A 3 -4.00 -28.06 4.57
N ASP A 4 -4.41 -29.27 4.20
CA ASP A 4 -4.95 -29.53 2.85
C ASP A 4 -6.27 -28.79 2.62
N GLY A 5 -7.15 -28.77 3.63
CA GLY A 5 -8.37 -27.97 3.58
C GLY A 5 -8.08 -26.48 3.46
N TYR A 6 -7.04 -25.98 4.16
CA TYR A 6 -6.63 -24.58 4.05
C TYR A 6 -6.16 -24.26 2.62
N MET A 7 -5.29 -25.10 2.05
CA MET A 7 -4.77 -24.92 0.70
C MET A 7 -5.88 -25.04 -0.37
N ALA A 8 -6.90 -25.86 -0.15
CA ALA A 8 -8.04 -25.97 -1.05
C ALA A 8 -8.93 -24.72 -1.02
N HIS A 9 -9.07 -24.08 0.15
CA HIS A 9 -9.96 -22.93 0.33
C HIS A 9 -9.26 -21.58 0.23
N ILE A 10 -7.93 -21.54 0.19
CA ILE A 10 -7.21 -20.27 0.19
C ILE A 10 -7.61 -19.42 -1.02
N SER A 11 -7.72 -19.99 -2.22
CA SER A 11 -8.15 -19.25 -3.43
C SER A 11 -9.53 -18.60 -3.26
N ASP A 12 -10.51 -19.33 -2.73
CA ASP A 12 -11.86 -18.79 -2.50
C ASP A 12 -11.87 -17.75 -1.37
N PHE A 13 -11.01 -17.92 -0.36
CA PHE A 13 -10.79 -16.92 0.69
C PHE A 13 -10.28 -15.62 0.07
N CYS A 14 -9.33 -15.72 -0.86
CA CYS A 14 -8.76 -14.59 -1.60
C CYS A 14 -9.85 -13.76 -2.30
N GLU A 15 -10.73 -14.46 -3.00
CA GLU A 15 -11.75 -13.87 -3.87
C GLU A 15 -13.00 -13.47 -3.07
N ARG A 16 -12.97 -13.55 -1.73
CA ARG A 16 -14.08 -13.29 -0.82
C ARG A 16 -15.34 -14.10 -1.16
N LYS A 17 -15.15 -15.31 -1.68
CA LYS A 17 -16.21 -16.24 -2.08
C LYS A 17 -16.63 -17.21 -0.97
N LEU A 18 -15.86 -17.26 0.12
CA LEU A 18 -16.16 -18.13 1.25
C LEU A 18 -17.35 -17.64 2.08
N SER A 19 -18.08 -18.59 2.64
CA SER A 19 -19.10 -18.31 3.66
C SER A 19 -18.45 -17.78 4.95
N PRO A 20 -19.16 -17.01 5.79
CA PRO A 20 -18.62 -16.52 7.06
C PRO A 20 -18.12 -17.64 8.00
N GLU A 21 -18.72 -18.82 7.93
CA GLU A 21 -18.26 -20.00 8.67
C GLU A 21 -16.91 -20.49 8.16
N LYS A 22 -16.75 -20.60 6.84
CA LYS A 22 -15.50 -21.07 6.23
C LYS A 22 -14.36 -20.07 6.42
N VAL A 23 -14.66 -18.77 6.41
CA VAL A 23 -13.71 -17.71 6.79
C VAL A 23 -13.17 -17.94 8.20
N ARG A 24 -14.05 -18.15 9.19
CA ARG A 24 -13.64 -18.44 10.57
C ARG A 24 -12.81 -19.72 10.69
N GLU A 25 -13.11 -20.76 9.90
CA GLU A 25 -12.31 -21.98 9.88
C GLU A 25 -10.88 -21.76 9.37
N VAL A 26 -10.72 -20.93 8.33
CA VAL A 26 -9.41 -20.54 7.77
C VAL A 26 -8.64 -19.72 8.79
N GLU A 27 -9.26 -18.70 9.38
CA GLU A 27 -8.67 -17.84 10.42
C GLU A 27 -8.22 -18.66 11.65
N ALA A 28 -9.09 -19.56 12.12
CA ALA A 28 -8.77 -20.45 13.25
C ALA A 28 -7.60 -21.39 12.94
N HIS A 29 -7.49 -21.86 11.69
CA HIS A 29 -6.37 -22.71 11.27
C HIS A 29 -5.04 -21.95 11.24
N VAL A 30 -5.00 -20.78 10.60
CA VAL A 30 -3.76 -19.99 10.51
C VAL A 30 -3.31 -19.46 11.88
N ALA A 31 -4.21 -19.33 12.85
CA ALA A 31 -3.84 -19.02 14.23
C ALA A 31 -3.03 -20.14 14.92
N VAL A 32 -3.18 -21.40 14.49
CA VAL A 32 -2.54 -22.57 15.14
C VAL A 32 -1.47 -23.26 14.29
N CYS A 33 -1.35 -22.93 12.99
CA CYS A 33 -0.39 -23.54 12.08
C CYS A 33 0.63 -22.51 11.56
N PRO A 34 1.87 -22.48 12.08
CA PRO A 34 2.86 -21.44 11.73
C PRO A 34 3.23 -21.37 10.24
N SER A 35 3.29 -22.51 9.55
CA SER A 35 3.61 -22.57 8.13
C SER A 35 2.50 -21.95 7.28
N CYS A 36 1.25 -22.35 7.52
CA CYS A 36 0.09 -21.77 6.84
C CYS A 36 -0.11 -20.30 7.22
N ALA A 37 0.21 -19.91 8.46
CA ALA A 37 0.17 -18.51 8.90
C ALA A 37 1.18 -17.64 8.16
N ALA A 38 2.40 -18.13 7.95
CA ALA A 38 3.43 -17.41 7.20
C ALA A 38 3.03 -17.20 5.73
N PHE A 39 2.43 -18.23 5.13
CA PHE A 39 1.86 -18.15 3.79
C PHE A 39 0.67 -17.19 3.74
N HIS A 40 -0.25 -17.27 4.69
CA HIS A 40 -1.42 -16.40 4.80
C HIS A 40 -1.03 -14.93 4.94
N ARG A 41 -0.10 -14.59 5.84
CA ARG A 41 0.37 -13.20 5.98
C ARG A 41 0.98 -12.67 4.70
N THR A 42 1.86 -13.46 4.10
CA THR A 42 2.48 -13.15 2.82
C THR A 42 1.45 -12.90 1.72
N ALA A 43 0.44 -13.77 1.65
CA ALA A 43 -0.52 -13.76 0.56
C ALA A 43 -1.68 -12.78 0.76
N PHE A 44 -2.04 -12.46 2.01
CA PHE A 44 -3.31 -11.79 2.34
C PHE A 44 -3.25 -10.63 3.32
N GLU A 45 -2.36 -10.63 4.30
CA GLU A 45 -2.33 -9.54 5.28
C GLU A 45 -1.23 -8.53 4.94
N ILE A 46 -1.60 -7.47 4.24
CA ILE A 46 -0.91 -6.19 4.37
C ILE A 46 -1.50 -5.51 5.61
N THR A 47 -0.68 -5.27 6.63
CA THR A 47 -1.08 -4.55 7.83
C THR A 47 -1.32 -3.07 7.53
N CYS A 48 -2.09 -2.37 8.37
CA CYS A 48 -2.30 -0.92 8.22
C CYS A 48 -0.98 -0.12 8.17
N ARG A 49 0.07 -0.61 8.83
CA ARG A 49 1.41 -0.02 8.77
C ARG A 49 2.03 -0.16 7.39
N GLU A 50 1.93 -1.33 6.78
CA GLU A 50 2.43 -1.57 5.44
C GLU A 50 1.58 -0.81 4.40
N VAL A 51 0.26 -0.65 4.59
CA VAL A 51 -0.53 0.24 3.70
C VAL A 51 -0.04 1.70 3.77
N ALA A 52 0.39 2.19 4.94
CA ALA A 52 0.95 3.53 5.06
C ALA A 52 2.28 3.68 4.31
N GLU A 53 3.04 2.59 4.18
CA GLU A 53 4.31 2.52 3.45
C GLU A 53 4.14 2.37 1.92
N LEU A 54 2.90 2.40 1.43
CA LEU A 54 2.59 2.25 0.00
C LEU A 54 3.13 3.42 -0.84
N TYR A 55 3.20 4.62 -0.26
CA TYR A 55 3.78 5.77 -0.93
C TYR A 55 5.28 5.55 -1.19
N GLU A 56 6.03 5.11 -0.17
CA GLU A 56 7.45 4.76 -0.26
C GLU A 56 7.70 3.57 -1.21
N TYR A 57 6.75 2.63 -1.28
CA TYR A 57 6.80 1.58 -2.29
C TYR A 57 6.75 2.14 -3.71
N ILE A 58 5.84 3.08 -3.98
CA ILE A 58 5.64 3.71 -5.30
C ILE A 58 6.84 4.59 -5.67
N GLU A 59 7.35 5.37 -4.72
CA GLU A 59 8.54 6.22 -4.91
C GLU A 59 9.86 5.41 -4.93
N ASN A 60 9.80 4.08 -4.78
CA ASN A 60 10.95 3.17 -4.72
C ASN A 60 11.94 3.52 -3.60
N THR A 61 11.46 4.05 -2.48
CA THR A 61 12.28 4.42 -1.31
C THR A 61 12.22 3.40 -0.18
N LEU A 62 11.40 2.35 -0.32
CA LEU A 62 11.36 1.24 0.64
C LEU A 62 12.67 0.42 0.66
N PRO A 63 13.12 -0.04 1.84
CA PRO A 63 14.18 -1.05 1.95
C PRO A 63 13.86 -2.31 1.13
N PRO A 64 14.86 -2.98 0.51
CA PRO A 64 14.63 -4.13 -0.37
C PRO A 64 13.84 -5.27 0.26
N GLU A 65 14.10 -5.56 1.53
CA GLU A 65 13.41 -6.58 2.32
C GLU A 65 11.91 -6.30 2.46
N LYS A 66 11.54 -5.05 2.72
CA LYS A 66 10.14 -4.62 2.80
C LYS A 66 9.50 -4.62 1.44
N ARG A 67 10.18 -4.11 0.42
CA ARG A 67 9.69 -4.13 -0.96
C ARG A 67 9.34 -5.55 -1.40
N ALA A 68 10.16 -6.54 -1.08
CA ALA A 68 9.91 -7.94 -1.43
C ALA A 68 8.61 -8.49 -0.82
N ILE A 69 8.15 -7.97 0.32
CA ILE A 69 6.87 -8.34 0.94
C ILE A 69 5.72 -7.85 0.05
N PHE A 70 5.74 -6.58 -0.36
CA PHE A 70 4.73 -6.01 -1.26
C PHE A 70 4.69 -6.74 -2.61
N GLU A 71 5.85 -6.96 -3.24
CA GLU A 71 5.93 -7.64 -4.53
C GLU A 71 5.35 -9.06 -4.46
N ARG A 72 5.67 -9.79 -3.38
CA ARG A 72 5.13 -11.15 -3.15
C ARG A 72 3.62 -11.13 -2.96
N HIS A 73 3.10 -10.12 -2.27
CA HIS A 73 1.66 -9.94 -2.08
C HIS A 73 0.95 -9.57 -3.39
N PHE A 74 1.47 -8.60 -4.16
CA PHE A 74 0.92 -8.21 -5.45
C PHE A 74 0.96 -9.32 -6.50
N ALA A 75 1.87 -10.29 -6.35
CA ALA A 75 1.92 -11.47 -7.21
C ALA A 75 0.74 -12.43 -7.00
N VAL A 76 0.06 -12.39 -5.84
CA VAL A 76 -0.98 -13.35 -5.48
C VAL A 76 -2.35 -12.73 -5.19
N CYS A 77 -2.42 -11.42 -4.89
CA CYS A 77 -3.68 -10.72 -4.58
C CYS A 77 -4.07 -9.73 -5.69
N ILE A 78 -5.07 -10.10 -6.50
CA ILE A 78 -5.57 -9.27 -7.61
C ILE A 78 -6.20 -7.96 -7.11
N GLU A 79 -6.90 -7.99 -5.98
CA GLU A 79 -7.56 -6.80 -5.41
C GLU A 79 -6.53 -5.76 -4.96
N CYS A 80 -5.43 -6.18 -4.34
CA CYS A 80 -4.36 -5.27 -3.95
C CYS A 80 -3.59 -4.73 -5.16
N LYS A 81 -3.46 -5.52 -6.23
CA LYS A 81 -2.91 -5.03 -7.51
C LYS A 81 -3.84 -3.97 -8.13
N ASN A 82 -5.15 -4.20 -8.14
CA ASN A 82 -6.13 -3.23 -8.62
C ASN A 82 -6.10 -1.94 -7.78
N TYR A 83 -6.03 -2.08 -6.46
CA TYR A 83 -5.89 -0.96 -5.54
C TYR A 83 -4.63 -0.13 -5.81
N LEU A 84 -3.48 -0.78 -6.03
CA LEU A 84 -2.23 -0.10 -6.38
C LEU A 84 -2.37 0.71 -7.67
N GLU A 85 -3.04 0.17 -8.70
CA GLU A 85 -3.29 0.89 -9.95
C GLU A 85 -4.20 2.10 -9.76
N THR A 86 -5.28 1.96 -8.98
CA THR A 86 -6.15 3.09 -8.61
C THR A 86 -5.38 4.15 -7.84
N TYR A 87 -4.56 3.76 -6.87
CA TYR A 87 -3.74 4.70 -6.09
C TYR A 87 -2.77 5.48 -6.99
N ARG A 88 -2.06 4.78 -7.89
CA ARG A 88 -1.18 5.41 -8.90
C ARG A 88 -1.94 6.37 -9.80
N ALA A 89 -3.16 6.02 -10.22
CA ALA A 89 -4.00 6.91 -11.02
C ALA A 89 -4.38 8.17 -10.25
N THR A 90 -4.81 8.05 -8.99
CA THR A 90 -5.10 9.18 -8.12
C THR A 90 -3.90 10.11 -7.97
N MET A 91 -2.71 9.56 -7.70
CA MET A 91 -1.47 10.35 -7.62
C MET A 91 -1.18 11.13 -8.91
N ARG A 92 -1.32 10.48 -10.08
CA ARG A 92 -1.13 11.15 -11.38
C ARG A 92 -2.14 12.28 -11.57
N MET A 93 -3.42 12.03 -11.28
CA MET A 93 -4.47 13.03 -11.39
C MET A 93 -4.24 14.22 -10.46
N SER A 94 -3.82 13.96 -9.22
CA SER A 94 -3.46 15.03 -8.27
C SER A 94 -2.24 15.82 -8.77
N ALA A 95 -1.20 15.15 -9.24
CA ALA A 95 -0.02 15.82 -9.80
C ALA A 95 -0.38 16.69 -10.99
N ASP A 96 -1.23 16.20 -11.90
CA ASP A 96 -1.70 16.95 -13.07
C ASP A 96 -2.55 18.15 -12.68
N ALA A 97 -3.44 18.02 -11.68
CA ALA A 97 -4.26 19.12 -11.18
C ALA A 97 -3.43 20.22 -10.51
N LEU A 98 -2.27 19.88 -9.95
CA LEU A 98 -1.34 20.83 -9.34
C LEU A 98 -0.29 21.39 -10.32
N LYS A 99 -0.24 20.91 -11.57
CA LYS A 99 0.69 21.47 -12.56
C LYS A 99 0.30 22.92 -12.84
N PRO A 100 1.24 23.88 -12.73
CA PRO A 100 0.96 25.24 -13.15
C PRO A 100 0.61 25.23 -14.65
N PRO A 101 -0.34 26.07 -15.09
CA PRO A 101 -0.68 26.18 -16.51
C PRO A 101 0.58 26.49 -17.32
N ALA A 102 0.70 25.88 -18.49
CA ALA A 102 1.92 25.89 -19.31
C ALA A 102 2.40 27.28 -19.77
N ASN A 103 1.66 28.35 -19.45
CA ASN A 103 1.88 29.69 -19.99
C ASN A 103 1.74 30.83 -18.97
N ASP A 104 1.67 30.54 -17.66
CA ASP A 104 1.76 31.60 -16.65
C ASP A 104 3.19 31.69 -16.12
N GLU A 105 3.80 32.87 -16.26
CA GLU A 105 4.86 33.31 -15.36
C GLU A 105 4.38 33.00 -13.94
N LEU A 106 5.03 32.04 -13.27
CA LEU A 106 4.85 31.85 -11.84
C LEU A 106 5.00 33.23 -11.21
N PRO A 107 4.01 33.74 -10.45
CA PRO A 107 4.10 35.07 -9.88
C PRO A 107 5.41 35.17 -9.13
N SER A 108 6.27 36.11 -9.55
CA SER A 108 7.61 36.23 -8.99
C SER A 108 7.47 36.40 -7.49
N VAL A 109 8.00 35.45 -6.73
CA VAL A 109 7.99 35.54 -5.27
C VAL A 109 8.72 36.82 -4.89
N SER A 110 8.05 37.70 -4.15
CA SER A 110 8.65 38.99 -3.75
C SER A 110 9.83 38.75 -2.80
N GLU A 111 10.85 39.61 -2.89
CA GLU A 111 12.00 39.53 -1.98
C GLU A 111 11.58 39.63 -0.51
N ASP A 112 10.55 40.41 -0.21
CA ASP A 112 10.03 40.59 1.15
C ASP A 112 9.46 39.28 1.72
N PHE A 113 8.81 38.46 0.88
CA PHE A 113 8.31 37.16 1.30
C PHE A 113 9.45 36.18 1.60
N VAL A 114 10.48 36.15 0.75
CA VAL A 114 11.70 35.34 0.96
C VAL A 114 12.41 35.77 2.25
N ARG A 115 12.58 37.07 2.46
CA ARG A 115 13.21 37.64 3.66
C ARG A 115 12.45 37.25 4.94
N SER A 116 11.12 37.26 4.89
CA SER A 116 10.26 36.88 6.02
C SER A 116 10.45 35.41 6.44
N ILE A 117 10.54 34.49 5.47
CA ILE A 117 10.78 33.07 5.73
C ILE A 117 12.18 32.84 6.30
N LEU A 118 13.20 33.47 5.71
CA LEU A 118 14.59 33.35 6.17
C LEU A 118 14.79 33.94 7.57
N HIS A 119 14.10 35.03 7.90
CA HIS A 119 14.13 35.61 9.23
C HIS A 119 13.55 34.67 10.29
N ARG A 120 12.40 34.03 10.02
CA ARG A 120 11.83 33.00 10.92
C ARG A 120 12.77 31.82 11.12
N ARG A 121 13.41 31.32 10.05
CA ARG A 121 14.35 30.17 10.14
C ARG A 121 15.64 30.47 10.90
N ARG A 122 16.02 31.74 11.07
CA ARG A 122 17.20 32.15 11.85
C ARG A 122 16.89 32.39 13.33
N GLN A 123 15.61 32.43 13.71
CA GLN A 123 15.15 32.70 15.08
C GLN A 123 14.57 31.47 15.78
N GLY A 124 14.46 30.33 15.08
CA GLY A 124 14.17 29.02 15.67
C GLY A 124 15.40 28.14 15.60
#